data_AF-A0A2X3J6L2-F1
#
_entry.id   AF-A0A2X3J6L2-F1
#
_cell.length_a   1.000
_cell.length_b   1.000
_cell.length_c   1.000
_cell.angle_alpha   90.00
_cell.angle_beta   90.00
_cell.angle_gamma   90.00
#
_symmetry.space_group_name_H-M   'P 1'
#
loop_
_entity.id
_entity.type
_entity.pdbx_description
1 polymer ?
#
loop_
_entity_poly.entity_id
_entity_poly.type
_entity_poly.pdbx_seq_one_letter_code
_entity_poly.pdbx_strand_id
1 'polypeptide(L)'
;MRECISQAIEQQAKWIAIPVTRLPESFFDLRTGVAGLWLQKLVNYRLGLAILGDVEPWQGKSKALDALIVECNRGKSCWFLPDLASLQERLAKTGQ
;
A
#
# COMPACT_ATOMS: atom_id res chain seq x y z
N MET A 1 -16.42 11.55 8.80
CA MET A 1 -15.92 10.94 7.54
C MET A 1 -15.98 11.92 6.36
N ARG A 2 -17.05 12.72 6.20
CA ARG A 2 -17.11 13.78 5.18
C ARG A 2 -16.02 14.85 5.34
N GLU A 3 -15.67 15.24 6.57
CA GLU A 3 -14.66 16.28 6.83
C GLU A 3 -13.22 15.86 6.48
N CYS A 4 -12.86 14.58 6.62
CA CYS A 4 -11.54 14.10 6.21
C CYS A 4 -11.34 14.12 4.69
N ILE A 5 -12.43 14.03 3.93
CA ILE A 5 -12.39 14.06 2.46
C ILE A 5 -12.19 15.50 1.98
N SER A 6 -12.78 16.50 2.65
CA SER A 6 -12.53 17.92 2.36
C SER A 6 -11.07 18.32 2.63
N GLN A 7 -10.46 17.86 3.73
CA GLN A 7 -9.04 18.15 4.02
C GLN A 7 -8.07 17.43 3.05
N ALA A 8 -8.40 16.22 2.60
CA ALA A 8 -7.56 15.49 1.66
C ALA A 8 -7.56 16.13 0.26
N ILE A 9 -8.69 16.72 -0.15
CA ILE A 9 -8.80 17.47 -1.41
C ILE A 9 -8.03 18.81 -1.32
N GLU A 10 -8.01 19.47 -0.16
CA GLU A 10 -7.23 20.69 0.08
C GLU A 10 -5.71 20.49 0.09
N GLN A 11 -5.21 19.29 0.46
CA GLN A 11 -3.76 19.04 0.58
C GLN A 11 -3.10 18.32 -0.60
N GLN A 12 -3.82 17.98 -1.68
CA GLN A 12 -3.27 17.26 -2.84
C GLN A 12 -2.43 16.02 -2.45
N ALA A 13 -2.85 15.25 -1.43
CA ALA A 13 -2.11 14.08 -1.00
C ALA A 13 -2.12 13.02 -2.11
N LYS A 14 -0.99 12.86 -2.81
CA LYS A 14 -0.83 11.87 -3.89
C LYS A 14 -0.65 10.45 -3.36
N TRP A 15 -0.34 10.29 -2.07
CA TRP A 15 -0.01 9.02 -1.42
C TRP A 15 -0.70 8.85 -0.07
N ILE A 16 -1.09 7.62 0.23
CA ILE A 16 -1.59 7.19 1.54
C ILE A 16 -0.59 6.19 2.12
N ALA A 17 -0.20 6.38 3.39
CA ALA A 17 0.61 5.44 4.14
C ALA A 17 -0.23 4.68 5.17
N ILE A 18 -0.20 3.34 5.14
CA ILE A 18 -0.94 2.47 6.05
C ILE A 18 0.05 1.53 6.75
N PRO A 19 0.13 1.54 8.09
CA PRO A 19 0.90 0.55 8.82
C PRO A 19 0.38 -0.87 8.58
N VAL A 20 1.28 -1.84 8.42
CA VAL A 20 0.97 -3.27 8.25
C VAL A 20 0.12 -3.79 9.41
N THR A 21 0.32 -3.25 10.62
CA THR A 21 -0.44 -3.59 11.84
C THR A 21 -1.91 -3.17 11.80
N ARG A 22 -2.31 -2.28 10.88
CA ARG A 22 -3.72 -1.92 10.65
C ARG A 22 -4.38 -2.80 9.60
N LEU A 23 -3.62 -3.62 8.88
CA LEU A 23 -4.15 -4.56 7.91
C LEU A 23 -4.56 -5.85 8.64
N PRO A 24 -5.77 -6.36 8.40
CA PRO A 24 -6.16 -7.66 8.94
C PRO A 24 -5.30 -8.77 8.34
N GLU A 25 -5.05 -9.85 9.07
CA GLU A 25 -4.24 -10.98 8.56
C GLU A 25 -4.81 -11.56 7.25
N SER A 26 -6.13 -11.50 7.07
CA SER A 26 -6.83 -11.93 5.85
C SER A 26 -6.45 -11.11 4.61
N PHE A 27 -5.87 -9.92 4.76
CA PHE A 27 -5.29 -9.17 3.64
C PHE A 27 -4.12 -9.93 3.00
N PHE A 28 -3.33 -10.65 3.81
CA PHE A 28 -2.19 -11.43 3.35
C PHE A 28 -2.60 -12.81 2.81
N ASP A 29 -3.85 -13.22 3.01
CA ASP A 29 -4.40 -14.43 2.40
C ASP A 29 -5.17 -14.11 1.11
N LEU A 30 -4.46 -14.13 -0.01
CA LEU A 30 -5.00 -13.90 -1.35
C LEU A 30 -6.03 -14.93 -1.81
N ARG A 31 -6.17 -16.09 -1.13
CA ARG A 31 -7.22 -17.08 -1.47
C ARG A 31 -8.61 -16.59 -1.11
N THR A 32 -8.69 -15.62 -0.20
CA THR A 32 -9.96 -15.02 0.24
C THR A 32 -10.56 -14.05 -0.78
N GLY A 33 -9.79 -13.64 -1.81
CA GLY A 33 -10.19 -12.62 -2.78
C GLY A 33 -10.20 -11.18 -2.22
N VAL A 34 -9.89 -11.01 -0.94
CA VAL A 34 -9.91 -9.72 -0.24
C VAL A 34 -8.87 -8.77 -0.84
N ALA A 35 -7.62 -9.20 -1.02
CA ALA A 35 -6.58 -8.34 -1.58
C ALA A 35 -6.90 -7.84 -3.02
N GLY A 36 -7.63 -8.62 -3.82
CA GLY A 36 -8.12 -8.16 -5.14
C GLY A 36 -9.11 -6.99 -5.04
N LEU A 37 -10.04 -7.06 -4.07
CA LEU A 37 -10.98 -5.96 -3.77
C LEU A 37 -10.26 -4.71 -3.23
N TRP A 38 -9.21 -4.90 -2.42
CA TRP A 38 -8.38 -3.81 -1.94
C TRP A 38 -7.59 -3.15 -3.08
N LEU A 39 -6.92 -3.94 -3.92
CA LEU A 39 -6.19 -3.43 -5.09
C LEU A 39 -7.10 -2.68 -6.07
N GLN A 40 -8.31 -3.19 -6.34
CA GLN A 40 -9.30 -2.47 -7.16
C GLN A 40 -9.67 -1.12 -6.56
N LYS A 41 -9.93 -1.05 -5.25
CA LYS A 41 -10.22 0.23 -4.59
C LYS A 41 -9.06 1.21 -4.73
N LEU A 42 -7.82 0.75 -4.55
CA LEU A 42 -6.63 1.60 -4.64
C LEU A 42 -6.46 2.19 -6.04
N VAL A 43 -6.65 1.39 -7.09
CA VAL A 43 -6.62 1.86 -8.48
C VAL A 43 -7.74 2.88 -8.73
N ASN A 44 -8.93 2.67 -8.17
CA ASN A 44 -10.06 3.60 -8.33
C ASN A 44 -9.81 4.98 -7.70
N TYR A 45 -9.02 5.07 -6.63
CA TYR A 45 -8.74 6.35 -5.97
C TYR A 45 -7.65 7.18 -6.68
N ARG A 46 -6.92 6.63 -7.67
CA ARG A 46 -5.77 7.29 -8.33
C ARG A 46 -4.70 7.82 -7.36
N LEU A 47 -4.61 7.24 -6.16
CA LEU A 47 -3.62 7.56 -5.14
C LEU A 47 -2.56 6.46 -5.07
N GLY A 48 -1.32 6.83 -4.78
CA GLY A 48 -0.29 5.88 -4.40
C GLY A 48 -0.54 5.33 -3.00
N LEU A 49 -0.24 4.04 -2.78
CA LEU A 49 -0.33 3.41 -1.47
C LEU A 49 1.04 2.96 -0.99
N ALA A 50 1.38 3.28 0.25
CA ALA A 50 2.52 2.70 0.94
C ALA A 50 2.05 1.88 2.13
N ILE A 51 2.33 0.58 2.13
CA ILE A 51 2.15 -0.30 3.29
C ILE A 51 3.46 -0.27 4.08
N LEU A 52 3.40 0.21 5.32
CA LEU A 52 4.57 0.47 6.16
C LEU A 52 4.71 -0.58 7.25
N GLY A 53 5.88 -1.19 7.35
CA GLY A 53 6.23 -2.15 8.38
C GLY A 53 6.75 -3.46 7.81
N ASP A 54 7.12 -4.35 8.72
CA ASP A 54 7.71 -5.62 8.35
C ASP A 54 6.68 -6.57 7.71
N VAL A 55 7.05 -7.08 6.54
CA VAL A 55 6.28 -8.09 5.80
C VAL A 55 7.00 -9.43 5.70
N GLU A 56 8.23 -9.55 6.24
CA GLU A 56 8.95 -10.84 6.33
C GLU A 56 8.09 -11.96 6.95
N PRO A 57 7.30 -11.73 8.01
CA PRO A 57 6.45 -12.78 8.58
C PRO A 57 5.38 -13.29 7.62
N TRP A 58 5.10 -12.57 6.54
CA TRP A 58 4.11 -12.94 5.52
C TRP A 58 4.75 -13.49 4.24
N GLN A 59 6.04 -13.23 4.02
CA GLN A 59 6.79 -13.76 2.88
C GLN A 59 6.87 -15.30 2.95
N GLY A 60 6.73 -15.95 1.79
CA GLY A 60 6.78 -17.41 1.69
C GLY A 60 5.53 -18.14 2.19
N LYS A 61 4.59 -17.47 2.86
CA LYS A 61 3.27 -18.05 3.23
C LYS A 61 2.38 -18.28 2.01
N SER A 62 2.59 -17.51 0.94
CA SER A 62 1.83 -17.62 -0.30
C SER A 62 2.62 -17.09 -1.48
N LYS A 63 2.83 -17.94 -2.51
CA LYS A 63 3.46 -17.51 -3.78
C LYS A 63 2.73 -16.34 -4.44
N ALA A 64 1.40 -16.27 -4.28
CA ALA A 64 0.61 -15.16 -4.82
C ALA A 64 0.88 -13.85 -4.06
N LEU A 65 1.12 -13.92 -2.74
CA LEU A 65 1.44 -12.75 -1.93
C LEU A 65 2.84 -12.26 -2.24
N ASP A 66 3.80 -13.18 -2.35
CA ASP A 66 5.17 -12.85 -2.73
C ASP A 66 5.19 -12.16 -4.10
N ALA A 67 4.43 -12.69 -5.07
CA ALA A 67 4.28 -12.08 -6.39
C ALA A 67 3.66 -10.68 -6.31
N LEU A 68 2.63 -10.50 -5.49
CA LEU A 68 1.98 -9.20 -5.28
C LEU A 68 2.95 -8.17 -4.67
N ILE A 69 3.71 -8.55 -3.64
CA ILE A 69 4.69 -7.67 -2.99
C ILE A 69 5.75 -7.22 -4.01
N VAL A 70 6.27 -8.16 -4.81
CA VAL A 70 7.24 -7.86 -5.87
C VAL A 70 6.67 -6.94 -6.94
N GLU A 71 5.44 -7.21 -7.40
CA GLU A 71 4.77 -6.39 -8.41
C GLU A 71 4.52 -4.97 -7.90
N CYS A 72 3.99 -4.84 -6.67
CA CYS A 72 3.78 -3.55 -6.01
C CYS A 72 5.12 -2.80 -5.92
N ASN A 73 6.15 -3.41 -5.33
CA ASN A 73 7.46 -2.79 -5.21
C ASN A 73 8.14 -2.44 -6.55
N ARG A 74 7.69 -2.98 -7.69
CA ARG A 74 8.12 -2.56 -9.03
C ARG A 74 7.23 -1.44 -9.61
N GLY A 75 5.98 -1.38 -9.21
CA GLY A 75 4.98 -0.42 -9.68
C GLY A 75 5.21 1.03 -9.20
N LYS A 76 4.36 1.93 -9.71
CA LYS A 76 4.39 3.38 -9.39
C LYS A 76 3.32 3.81 -8.38
N SER A 77 2.46 2.89 -7.96
CA SER A 77 1.22 3.23 -7.25
C SER A 77 1.00 2.43 -5.96
N CYS A 78 1.85 1.45 -5.64
CA CYS A 78 1.73 0.65 -4.44
C CYS A 78 3.13 0.22 -3.99
N TRP A 79 3.56 0.46 -2.77
CA TRP A 79 4.86 0.03 -2.24
C TRP A 79 4.71 -0.61 -0.87
N PHE A 80 5.51 -1.62 -0.59
CA PHE A 80 5.74 -2.19 0.73
C PHE A 80 7.11 -1.73 1.20
N LEU A 81 7.14 -0.99 2.30
CA LEU A 81 8.34 -0.33 2.83
C LEU A 81 8.44 -0.56 4.33
N PRO A 82 9.65 -0.60 4.92
CA PRO A 82 9.79 -0.88 6.35
C PRO A 82 9.27 0.28 7.22
N ASP A 83 9.36 1.52 6.75
CA ASP A 83 9.01 2.71 7.52
C ASP A 83 8.66 3.93 6.64
N LEU A 84 8.25 5.01 7.31
CA LEU A 84 7.91 6.27 6.67
C LEU A 84 9.14 6.95 6.03
N ALA A 85 10.33 6.77 6.59
CA ALA A 85 11.56 7.35 6.05
C ALA A 85 11.88 6.80 4.66
N SER A 86 11.73 5.48 4.49
CA SER A 86 11.86 4.77 3.22
C SER A 86 10.85 5.26 2.18
N LEU A 87 9.63 5.61 2.62
CA LEU A 87 8.62 6.21 1.74
C LEU A 87 9.06 7.59 1.26
N GLN A 88 9.52 8.44 2.17
CA GLN A 88 9.99 9.78 1.83
C GLN A 88 11.18 9.75 0.86
N GLU A 89 12.16 8.88 1.12
CA GLU A 89 13.32 8.70 0.24
C GLU A 89 12.90 8.25 -1.16
N ARG A 90 11.96 7.31 -1.23
CA ARG A 90 11.48 6.78 -2.50
C ARG A 90 10.68 7.81 -3.29
N LEU A 91 9.83 8.60 -2.63
CA LEU A 91 9.12 9.71 -3.26
C LEU A 91 10.09 10.74 -3.83
N ALA A 92 11.13 11.11 -3.07
CA ALA A 92 12.16 12.03 -3.53
C ALA A 92 12.91 11.51 -4.77
N LYS A 93 13.23 10.21 -4.84
CA LYS A 93 13.86 9.58 -6.01
C LYS A 93 12.93 9.50 -7.23
N THR A 94 11.63 9.38 -7.01
CA THR A 94 10.65 9.22 -8.10
C THR A 94 10.19 10.59 -8.67
N GLY A 95 10.66 11.70 -8.09
CA GLY A 95 10.39 13.07 -8.55
C GLY A 95 8.92 13.47 -8.42
N GLN A 96 8.20 12.92 -7.44
CA GLN A 96 6.74 12.98 -7.33
C GLN A 96 6.23 13.93 -6.25
#